data_AF-A0A1I6MT47-F1
#
_entry.id   AF-A0A1I6MT47-F1
#
_cell.length_a   1.000
_cell.length_b   1.000
_cell.length_c   1.000
_cell.angle_alpha   90.00
_cell.angle_beta   90.00
_cell.angle_gamma   90.00
#
_symmetry.space_group_name_H-M   'P 1'
#
loop_
_entity.id
_entity.type
_entity.pdbx_description
1 polymer ?
#
loop_
_entity_poly.entity_id
_entity_poly.type
_entity_poly.pdbx_seq_one_letter_code
_entity_poly.pdbx_strand_id
1 'polypeptide(L)'
;MLHTFVALVQDKPGVLTRVASLFRRLNINIVSLTVGESERTDVSRMTIVCEAPDTAAHRIRASLYKLEITVDIDEVGRSEAVIRELCLIKVAAGPKTRSQIFELANVFRARVVDLAPESIMLEMTGAASKIEGLVQVLRESEYEILEVSRTGRMAMRRGFHTSRVLKALGSAPPKQTVPDFGTKPEPDEILPNEFADVHEEEEYDVTEAVDDHGEEG
;
A
#
# COMPACT_ATOMS: atom_id res chain seq x y z
N MET A 1 -8.10 3.48 8.00
CA MET A 1 -8.30 2.68 6.78
C MET A 1 -7.00 2.02 6.38
N LEU A 2 -7.05 0.99 5.53
CA LEU A 2 -5.83 0.32 5.04
C LEU A 2 -5.36 0.98 3.75
N HIS A 3 -4.13 1.49 3.75
CA HIS A 3 -3.44 1.96 2.55
C HIS A 3 -2.49 0.87 2.06
N THR A 4 -2.39 0.70 0.74
CA THR A 4 -1.46 -0.26 0.12
C THR A 4 -0.54 0.47 -0.83
N PHE A 5 0.75 0.48 -0.50
CA PHE A 5 1.80 1.06 -1.33
C PHE A 5 2.59 -0.05 -2.01
N VAL A 6 2.85 0.11 -3.31
CA VAL A 6 3.82 -0.68 -4.05
C VAL A 6 5.04 0.21 -4.29
N ALA A 7 6.14 -0.11 -3.62
CA ALA A 7 7.39 0.59 -3.70
C ALA A 7 8.39 -0.18 -4.56
N LEU A 8 9.00 0.49 -5.53
CA LEU A 8 10.24 0.06 -6.16
C LEU A 8 11.38 0.70 -5.40
N VAL A 9 12.28 -0.12 -4.88
CA VAL A 9 13.42 0.32 -4.07
C VAL A 9 14.69 -0.33 -4.60
N GLN A 10 15.84 0.32 -4.40
CA GLN A 10 17.13 -0.30 -4.69
C GLN A 10 17.27 -1.60 -3.92
N ASP A 11 17.87 -2.62 -4.53
CA ASP A 11 18.15 -3.89 -3.88
C ASP A 11 19.53 -3.85 -3.22
N LYS A 12 19.59 -3.23 -2.05
CA LYS A 12 20.83 -3.01 -1.29
C LYS A 12 20.63 -3.27 0.20
N PRO A 13 21.69 -3.65 0.94
CA PRO A 13 21.63 -3.80 2.38
C PRO A 13 21.06 -2.57 3.11
N GLY A 14 20.20 -2.81 4.11
CA GLY A 14 19.60 -1.77 4.95
C GLY A 14 18.38 -1.07 4.36
N VAL A 15 17.89 -1.47 3.18
CA VAL A 15 16.69 -0.90 2.56
C VAL A 15 15.43 -1.13 3.41
N LEU A 16 15.20 -2.37 3.85
CA LEU A 16 14.08 -2.71 4.72
C LEU A 16 14.11 -1.91 6.03
N THR A 17 15.28 -1.78 6.66
CA THR A 17 15.45 -1.03 7.91
C THR A 17 15.07 0.44 7.73
N ARG A 18 15.42 1.07 6.61
CA ARG A 18 15.06 2.47 6.32
C ARG A 18 13.55 2.64 6.18
N VAL A 19 12.88 1.74 5.47
CA VAL A 19 11.42 1.75 5.31
C VAL A 19 10.73 1.52 6.65
N ALA A 20 11.09 0.47 7.39
CA ALA A 20 10.50 0.19 8.71
C ALA A 20 10.72 1.35 9.69
N SER A 21 11.90 1.95 9.69
CA SER A 21 12.21 3.13 10.52
C SER A 21 11.38 4.35 10.15
N LEU A 22 11.04 4.54 8.88
CA LEU A 22 10.14 5.62 8.45
C LEU A 22 8.75 5.45 9.06
N PHE A 23 8.15 4.26 8.93
CA PHE A 23 6.82 3.99 9.51
C PHE A 23 6.80 4.12 11.02
N ARG A 24 7.88 3.67 11.70
CA ARG A 24 8.07 3.93 13.13
C ARG A 24 8.05 5.42 13.46
N ARG A 25 8.79 6.26 12.72
CA ARG A 25 8.82 7.73 12.95
C ARG A 25 7.48 8.40 12.67
N LEU A 26 6.73 7.91 11.68
CA LEU A 26 5.39 8.41 11.38
C LEU A 26 4.35 7.93 12.39
N ASN A 27 4.71 7.02 13.30
CA ASN A 27 3.82 6.34 14.24
C ASN A 27 2.64 5.65 13.53
N ILE A 28 2.96 4.93 12.45
CA ILE A 28 1.98 4.22 11.61
C ILE A 28 2.24 2.72 11.70
N ASN A 29 1.20 1.96 11.99
CA ASN A 29 1.27 0.51 12.08
C ASN A 29 1.38 -0.12 10.68
N ILE A 30 2.41 -0.96 10.48
CA ILE A 30 2.53 -1.80 9.28
C ILE A 30 1.72 -3.08 9.55
N VAL A 31 0.66 -3.27 8.77
CA VAL A 31 -0.20 -4.46 8.83
C VAL A 31 0.42 -5.61 8.06
N SER A 32 1.10 -5.32 6.95
CA SER A 32 1.79 -6.33 6.15
C SER A 32 2.91 -5.70 5.34
N LEU A 33 4.01 -6.42 5.18
CA LEU A 33 5.12 -6.02 4.32
C LEU A 33 5.64 -7.26 3.58
N THR A 34 5.64 -7.20 2.26
CA THR A 34 6.30 -8.20 1.40
C THR A 34 7.40 -7.53 0.61
N VAL A 35 8.51 -8.24 0.37
CA VAL A 35 9.60 -7.78 -0.48
C VAL A 35 10.11 -8.95 -1.32
N GLY A 36 10.43 -8.68 -2.57
CA GLY A 36 11.09 -9.64 -3.46
C GLY A 36 11.72 -8.91 -4.63
N GLU A 37 12.56 -9.62 -5.38
CA GLU A 37 13.19 -9.09 -6.59
C GLU A 37 12.13 -8.63 -7.60
N SER A 38 12.43 -7.53 -8.30
CA SER A 38 11.58 -7.04 -9.40
C SER A 38 12.09 -7.54 -10.75
N GLU A 39 11.36 -7.19 -11.81
CA GLU A 39 11.78 -7.41 -13.20
C GLU A 39 12.98 -6.56 -13.65
N ARG A 40 13.51 -5.70 -12.77
CA ARG A 40 14.66 -4.83 -13.01
C ARG A 40 15.80 -5.27 -12.09
N THR A 41 16.99 -5.43 -12.67
CA THR A 41 18.23 -5.69 -11.94
C THR A 41 18.46 -4.62 -10.87
N ASP A 42 18.94 -5.05 -9.70
CA ASP A 42 19.23 -4.22 -8.53
C ASP A 42 18.03 -3.42 -8.00
N VAL A 43 16.81 -3.85 -8.30
CA VAL A 43 15.57 -3.24 -7.81
C VAL A 43 14.67 -4.31 -7.22
N SER A 44 14.23 -4.07 -5.99
CA SER A 44 13.27 -4.89 -5.26
C SER A 44 11.89 -4.22 -5.28
N ARG A 45 10.83 -5.04 -5.33
CA ARG A 45 9.44 -4.62 -5.21
C ARG A 45 8.94 -4.93 -3.81
N MET A 46 8.51 -3.89 -3.11
CA MET A 46 7.96 -4.00 -1.77
C MET A 46 6.48 -3.65 -1.78
N THR A 47 5.61 -4.52 -1.26
CA THR A 47 4.21 -4.16 -0.97
C THR A 47 4.10 -3.85 0.50
N ILE A 48 3.64 -2.65 0.84
CA ILE A 48 3.51 -2.17 2.21
C ILE A 48 2.04 -1.87 2.44
N VAL A 49 1.44 -2.54 3.42
CA VAL A 49 0.07 -2.31 3.85
C VAL A 49 0.12 -1.74 5.25
N CYS A 50 -0.48 -0.57 5.44
CA CYS A 50 -0.47 0.13 6.71
C CYS A 50 -1.84 0.68 7.08
N GLU A 51 -2.06 0.88 8.37
CA GLU A 51 -3.28 1.47 8.89
C GLU A 51 -3.07 2.96 9.20
N ALA A 52 -3.81 3.82 8.52
CA ALA A 52 -3.74 5.28 8.71
C ALA A 52 -5.08 5.95 8.39
N PRO A 53 -5.28 7.23 8.78
CA PRO A 53 -6.40 8.04 8.32
C PRO A 53 -6.38 8.23 6.79
N ASP A 54 -7.54 8.41 6.17
CA ASP A 54 -7.68 8.53 4.71
C ASP A 54 -6.78 9.61 4.09
N THR A 55 -6.65 10.73 4.79
CA THR A 55 -5.85 11.88 4.39
C THR A 55 -4.34 11.67 4.54
N ALA A 56 -3.89 10.58 5.17
CA ALA A 56 -2.48 10.34 5.46
C ALA A 56 -1.72 9.81 4.24
N ALA A 57 -2.41 9.28 3.23
CA ALA A 57 -1.79 8.58 2.12
C ALA A 57 -0.75 9.41 1.36
N HIS A 58 -1.12 10.65 1.00
CA HIS A 58 -0.22 11.60 0.36
C HIS A 58 1.04 11.87 1.19
N ARG A 59 0.89 12.04 2.52
CA ARG A 59 2.01 12.27 3.44
C ARG A 59 2.94 11.06 3.54
N ILE A 60 2.38 9.84 3.60
CA ILE A 60 3.15 8.60 3.65
C ILE A 60 3.92 8.41 2.34
N ARG A 61 3.24 8.55 1.20
CA ARG A 61 3.84 8.48 -0.14
C ARG A 61 4.98 9.49 -0.29
N ALA A 62 4.75 10.75 0.04
CA ALA A 62 5.77 11.79 0.01
C ALA A 62 6.97 11.46 0.92
N SER A 63 6.72 10.86 2.08
CA SER A 63 7.78 10.46 3.01
C SER A 63 8.60 9.26 2.50
N LEU A 64 7.97 8.34 1.77
CA LEU A 64 8.66 7.23 1.10
C LEU A 64 9.55 7.73 -0.04
N TYR A 65 9.11 8.70 -0.83
CA TYR A 65 9.92 9.34 -1.88
C TYR A 65 11.15 10.08 -1.33
N LYS A 66 11.12 10.53 -0.08
CA LYS A 66 12.29 11.17 0.57
C LYS A 66 13.41 10.19 0.91
N LEU A 67 13.16 8.88 0.85
CA LEU A 67 14.21 7.89 1.03
C LEU A 67 15.04 7.81 -0.25
N GLU A 68 16.34 8.04 -0.16
CA GLU A 68 17.29 7.99 -1.30
C GLU A 68 17.25 6.66 -2.07
N ILE A 69 16.89 5.57 -1.37
CA ILE A 69 16.77 4.21 -1.92
C ILE A 69 15.51 4.00 -2.77
N THR A 70 14.55 4.92 -2.73
CA THR A 70 13.25 4.78 -3.41
C THR A 70 13.39 5.15 -4.88
N VAL A 71 12.95 4.24 -5.76
CA VAL A 71 12.90 4.45 -7.20
C VAL A 71 11.54 4.97 -7.63
N ASP A 72 10.47 4.37 -7.10
CA ASP A 72 9.09 4.74 -7.44
C ASP A 72 8.14 4.26 -6.34
N ILE A 73 7.04 4.99 -6.11
CA ILE A 73 5.99 4.64 -5.16
C ILE A 73 4.63 4.86 -5.81
N ASP A 74 3.86 3.78 -5.88
CA ASP A 74 2.47 3.77 -6.27
C ASP A 74 1.58 3.44 -5.07
N GLU A 75 0.44 4.12 -4.95
CA GLU A 75 -0.62 3.74 -4.02
C GLU A 75 -1.72 3.04 -4.80
N VAL A 76 -2.04 1.81 -4.42
CA VAL A 76 -2.99 0.98 -5.16
C VAL A 76 -4.26 0.73 -4.35
N GLY A 77 -5.39 1.09 -4.95
CA GLY A 77 -6.71 0.73 -4.43
C GLY A 77 -7.04 -0.75 -4.63
N ARG A 78 -7.98 -1.28 -3.84
CA ARG A 78 -8.41 -2.69 -3.93
C ARG A 78 -9.06 -3.04 -5.27
N SER A 79 -9.81 -2.11 -5.88
CA SER A 79 -10.43 -2.28 -7.20
C SER A 79 -9.40 -2.25 -8.33
N GLU A 80 -8.32 -1.50 -8.14
CA GLU A 80 -7.29 -1.24 -9.14
C GLU A 80 -6.17 -2.27 -9.13
N ALA A 81 -6.11 -3.15 -8.13
CA ALA A 81 -5.06 -4.15 -7.99
C ALA A 81 -5.60 -5.58 -7.87
N VAL A 82 -4.75 -6.54 -8.27
CA VAL A 82 -4.84 -7.92 -7.81
C VAL A 82 -4.02 -8.01 -6.54
N ILE A 83 -4.69 -8.39 -5.44
CA ILE A 83 -4.05 -8.61 -4.14
C ILE A 83 -4.14 -10.09 -3.81
N ARG A 84 -2.99 -10.70 -3.51
CA ARG A 84 -2.88 -12.10 -3.13
C ARG A 84 -1.93 -12.27 -1.95
N GLU A 85 -2.13 -13.36 -1.25
CA GLU A 85 -1.30 -13.81 -0.14
C GLU A 85 -1.16 -15.33 -0.27
N LEU A 86 0.01 -15.85 0.09
CA LEU A 86 0.25 -17.28 0.26
C LEU A 86 0.34 -17.59 1.75
N CYS A 87 -0.24 -18.72 2.14
CA CYS A 87 -0.27 -19.19 3.51
C CYS A 87 0.03 -20.69 3.56
N LEU A 88 0.90 -21.09 4.49
CA LEU A 88 1.10 -22.46 4.92
C LEU A 88 0.45 -22.63 6.30
N ILE A 89 -0.34 -23.68 6.47
CA ILE A 89 -1.03 -24.02 7.71
C ILE A 89 -0.72 -25.47 8.04
N LYS A 90 -0.05 -25.71 9.16
CA LYS A 90 0.17 -27.05 9.71
C LYS A 90 -0.92 -27.35 10.73
N VAL A 91 -1.62 -28.46 10.54
CA VAL A 91 -2.77 -28.88 11.36
C VAL A 91 -2.48 -30.26 11.93
N ALA A 92 -2.76 -30.47 13.23
CA ALA A 92 -2.68 -31.78 13.85
C ALA A 92 -3.72 -32.73 13.21
N ALA A 93 -3.27 -33.89 12.74
CA ALA A 93 -4.10 -34.80 11.96
C ALA A 93 -3.68 -36.26 12.11
N GLY A 94 -4.51 -37.05 12.79
CA GLY A 94 -4.34 -38.50 12.92
C GLY A 94 -5.15 -39.27 11.87
N PRO A 95 -5.02 -40.61 11.80
CA PRO A 95 -5.70 -41.45 10.80
C PRO A 95 -7.22 -41.25 10.71
N LYS A 96 -7.86 -40.83 11.80
CA LYS A 96 -9.32 -40.61 11.88
C LYS A 96 -9.78 -39.25 11.33
N THR A 97 -8.93 -38.22 11.34
CA THR A 97 -9.32 -36.84 11.02
C THR A 97 -8.82 -36.36 9.67
N ARG A 98 -7.82 -37.04 9.07
CA ARG A 98 -7.19 -36.62 7.82
C ARG A 98 -8.14 -36.51 6.63
N SER A 99 -9.11 -37.41 6.49
CA SER A 99 -10.06 -37.38 5.38
C SER A 99 -10.88 -36.10 5.37
N GLN A 100 -11.35 -35.65 6.53
CA GLN A 100 -12.11 -34.41 6.69
C GLN A 100 -11.25 -33.17 6.36
N ILE A 101 -9.97 -33.18 6.76
CA ILE A 101 -9.03 -32.11 6.41
C ILE A 101 -8.78 -32.06 4.90
N PHE A 102 -8.72 -33.22 4.21
CA PHE A 102 -8.64 -33.25 2.75
C PHE A 102 -9.89 -32.69 2.06
N GLU A 103 -11.07 -32.96 2.60
CA GLU A 103 -12.32 -32.37 2.12
C GLU A 103 -12.32 -30.85 2.30
N LEU A 104 -11.91 -30.36 3.47
CA LEU A 104 -11.75 -28.92 3.72
C LEU A 104 -10.75 -28.29 2.76
N ALA A 105 -9.61 -28.94 2.53
CA ALA A 105 -8.62 -28.47 1.56
C ALA A 105 -9.22 -28.33 0.16
N ASN A 106 -10.02 -29.30 -0.29
CA ASN A 106 -10.71 -29.24 -1.58
C ASN A 106 -11.72 -28.08 -1.66
N VAL A 107 -12.55 -27.89 -0.63
CA VAL A 107 -13.55 -26.80 -0.57
C VAL A 107 -12.88 -25.43 -0.65
N PHE A 108 -11.81 -25.24 0.12
CA PHE A 108 -11.06 -23.98 0.13
C PHE A 108 -10.12 -23.83 -1.08
N ARG A 109 -9.99 -24.87 -1.92
CA ARG A 109 -9.00 -24.96 -3.00
C ARG A 109 -7.57 -24.73 -2.47
N ALA A 110 -7.29 -25.27 -1.29
CA ALA A 110 -5.96 -25.42 -0.74
C ALA A 110 -5.31 -26.71 -1.27
N ARG A 111 -3.98 -26.77 -1.22
CA ARG A 111 -3.20 -27.95 -1.61
C ARG A 111 -2.60 -28.59 -0.38
N VAL A 112 -2.64 -29.90 -0.27
CA VAL A 112 -1.84 -30.62 0.73
C VAL A 112 -0.41 -30.69 0.21
N VAL A 113 0.54 -30.13 0.96
CA VAL A 113 1.96 -30.07 0.57
C VAL A 113 2.86 -30.97 1.42
N ASP A 114 2.38 -31.41 2.58
CA ASP A 114 3.06 -32.38 3.44
C ASP A 114 2.06 -33.22 4.24
N LEU A 115 2.43 -34.47 4.53
CA LEU A 115 1.62 -35.45 5.28
C LEU A 115 2.53 -36.28 6.20
N ALA A 116 2.47 -35.98 7.50
CA ALA A 116 3.17 -36.70 8.56
C ALA A 116 2.21 -37.61 9.35
N PRO A 117 2.67 -38.55 10.21
CA PRO A 117 1.81 -39.42 11.05
C PRO A 117 0.84 -38.66 11.98
N GLU A 118 1.20 -37.46 12.38
CA GLU A 118 0.46 -36.64 13.34
C GLU A 118 0.03 -35.27 12.80
N SER A 119 0.36 -34.94 11.55
CA SER A 119 0.01 -33.64 10.97
C SER A 119 -0.17 -33.63 9.45
N ILE A 120 -0.90 -32.63 8.97
CA ILE A 120 -1.04 -32.27 7.55
C ILE A 120 -0.59 -30.82 7.40
N MET A 121 0.15 -30.52 6.33
CA MET A 121 0.40 -29.14 5.91
C MET A 121 -0.44 -28.79 4.69
N LEU A 122 -1.19 -27.69 4.81
CA LEU A 122 -1.99 -27.09 3.76
C LEU A 122 -1.29 -25.84 3.23
N GLU A 123 -1.27 -25.69 1.92
CA GLU A 123 -0.87 -24.47 1.22
C GLU A 123 -2.10 -23.83 0.57
N MET A 124 -2.24 -22.51 0.73
CA MET A 124 -3.35 -21.76 0.16
C MET A 124 -2.87 -20.42 -0.39
N THR A 125 -3.33 -20.08 -1.60
CA THR A 125 -3.13 -18.75 -2.18
C THR A 125 -4.48 -18.06 -2.42
N GLY A 126 -4.65 -16.84 -1.94
CA GLY A 126 -5.94 -16.16 -2.01
C GLY A 126 -5.94 -14.72 -1.51
N ALA A 127 -7.13 -14.14 -1.40
CA ALA A 127 -7.32 -12.93 -0.61
C ALA A 127 -7.19 -13.27 0.88
N ALA A 128 -6.71 -12.32 1.69
CA ALA A 128 -6.54 -12.52 3.14
C ALA A 128 -7.81 -13.03 3.84
N SER A 129 -9.00 -12.57 3.42
CA SER A 129 -10.29 -13.02 3.96
C SER A 129 -10.58 -14.49 3.67
N LYS A 130 -10.10 -15.04 2.55
CA LYS A 130 -10.30 -16.44 2.18
C LYS A 130 -9.40 -17.35 3.02
N ILE A 131 -8.16 -16.92 3.26
CA ILE A 131 -7.21 -17.61 4.15
C ILE A 131 -7.74 -17.60 5.59
N GLU A 132 -8.23 -16.44 6.05
CA GLU A 132 -8.82 -16.32 7.38
C GLU A 132 -10.05 -17.22 7.54
N GLY A 133 -10.87 -17.34 6.49
CA GLY A 133 -12.01 -18.28 6.50
C GLY A 133 -11.59 -19.74 6.69
N LEU A 134 -10.50 -20.19 6.07
CA LEU A 134 -9.98 -21.55 6.28
C LEU A 134 -9.50 -21.74 7.71
N VAL A 135 -8.73 -20.78 8.24
CA VAL A 135 -8.24 -20.80 9.62
C VAL A 135 -9.40 -20.84 10.61
N GLN A 136 -10.46 -20.05 10.37
CA GLN A 136 -11.64 -20.01 11.22
C GLN A 136 -12.39 -21.35 11.21
N VAL A 137 -12.66 -21.92 10.03
CA VAL A 137 -13.33 -23.22 9.92
C VAL A 137 -12.53 -24.34 10.60
N LEU A 138 -11.20 -24.33 10.47
CA LEU A 138 -10.35 -25.30 11.16
C LEU A 138 -10.49 -25.19 12.69
N ARG A 139 -10.50 -23.96 13.23
CA ARG A 139 -10.68 -23.72 14.68
C ARG A 139 -12.08 -24.10 15.17
N GLU A 140 -13.12 -23.72 14.43
CA GLU A 140 -14.52 -24.03 14.76
C GLU A 140 -14.83 -25.53 14.69
N SER A 141 -14.10 -26.25 13.84
CA SER A 141 -14.19 -27.73 13.74
C SER A 141 -13.29 -28.46 14.74
N GLU A 142 -12.81 -27.76 15.78
CA GLU A 142 -11.95 -28.29 16.85
C GLU A 142 -10.62 -28.90 16.38
N TYR A 143 -10.12 -28.52 15.20
CA TYR A 143 -8.78 -28.91 14.77
C TYR A 143 -7.71 -27.99 15.39
N GLU A 144 -6.64 -28.61 15.88
CA GLU A 144 -5.49 -27.89 16.40
C GLU A 144 -4.58 -27.42 15.26
N ILE A 145 -4.43 -26.11 15.13
CA ILE A 145 -3.46 -25.49 14.22
C ILE A 145 -2.12 -25.42 14.94
N LEU A 146 -1.13 -26.16 14.45
CA LEU A 146 0.21 -26.23 15.02
C LEU A 146 1.07 -25.04 14.61
N GLU A 147 0.94 -24.60 13.35
CA GLU A 147 1.79 -23.54 12.79
C GLU A 147 1.08 -22.82 11.65
N VAL A 148 1.29 -21.52 11.54
CA VAL A 148 0.84 -20.70 10.41
C VAL A 148 1.99 -19.83 9.93
N SER A 149 2.29 -19.90 8.64
CA SER A 149 3.25 -19.03 7.97
C SER A 149 2.57 -18.31 6.82
N ARG A 150 2.62 -16.98 6.84
CA ARG A 150 1.96 -16.11 5.86
C ARG A 150 2.98 -15.21 5.19
N THR A 151 2.90 -15.07 3.87
CA THR A 151 3.77 -14.14 3.15
C THR A 151 3.44 -12.69 3.45
N GLY A 152 2.20 -12.40 3.84
CA GLY A 152 1.64 -11.05 3.75
C GLY A 152 1.07 -10.76 2.37
N ARG A 153 0.49 -9.56 2.21
CA ARG A 153 -0.18 -9.15 0.97
C ARG A 153 0.84 -8.75 -0.07
N MET A 154 0.73 -9.34 -1.24
CA MET A 154 1.35 -8.89 -2.49
C MET A 154 0.28 -8.17 -3.32
N ALA A 155 0.62 -7.03 -3.89
CA ALA A 155 -0.28 -6.27 -4.74
C ALA A 155 0.37 -5.94 -6.08
N MET A 156 -0.42 -6.04 -7.15
CA MET A 156 -0.04 -5.59 -8.48
C MET A 156 -1.23 -4.91 -9.14
N ARG A 157 -1.02 -3.72 -9.69
CA ARG A 157 -2.06 -2.97 -10.41
C ARG A 157 -2.58 -3.81 -11.59
N ARG A 158 -3.90 -3.74 -11.81
CA ARG A 158 -4.60 -4.32 -12.96
C ARG A 158 -4.37 -3.43 -14.16
N GLY A 159 -4.11 -4.01 -15.32
CA GLY A 159 -3.89 -3.23 -16.54
C GLY A 159 -2.61 -2.40 -16.52
N PHE A 160 -2.46 -1.53 -17.53
CA PHE A 160 -1.24 -0.82 -17.94
C PHE A 160 0.06 -1.56 -17.63
N HIS A 161 0.31 -2.58 -18.46
CA HIS A 161 1.59 -3.23 -18.56
C HIS A 161 2.72 -2.20 -18.76
N THR A 162 3.85 -2.39 -18.09
CA THR A 162 5.08 -1.65 -18.43
C THR A 162 5.46 -1.99 -19.88
N SER A 163 6.17 -1.08 -20.55
CA SER A 163 6.62 -1.27 -21.95
C SER A 163 7.35 -2.60 -22.19
N ARG A 164 8.03 -3.14 -21.16
CA ARG A 164 8.71 -4.44 -21.21
C ARG A 164 7.75 -5.63 -21.20
N VAL A 165 6.67 -5.58 -20.42
CA VAL A 165 5.64 -6.63 -20.39
C VAL A 165 4.89 -6.66 -21.72
N LEU A 166 4.61 -5.48 -22.31
CA LEU A 166 3.99 -5.37 -23.64
C LEU A 166 4.88 -5.97 -24.73
N LYS A 167 6.19 -5.65 -24.68
CA LYS A 167 7.18 -6.22 -25.60
C LYS A 167 7.31 -7.74 -25.49
N ALA A 168 7.27 -8.29 -24.27
CA ALA A 168 7.32 -9.74 -24.05
C ALA A 168 6.04 -10.47 -24.51
N LEU A 169 4.89 -9.80 -24.46
CA LEU A 169 3.60 -10.32 -24.93
C LEU A 169 3.37 -10.12 -26.43
N GLY A 170 4.32 -9.53 -27.17
CA GLY A 170 4.18 -9.23 -28.60
C GLY A 170 3.14 -8.15 -28.90
N SER A 171 2.66 -7.43 -27.89
CA SER A 171 1.60 -6.43 -28.00
C SER A 171 2.21 -5.04 -28.14
N ALA A 172 1.71 -4.26 -29.10
CA ALA A 172 2.09 -2.85 -29.20
C ALA A 172 1.75 -2.12 -27.89
N PRO A 173 2.62 -1.22 -27.40
CA PRO A 173 2.30 -0.46 -26.20
C PRO A 173 1.01 0.34 -26.43
N PRO A 174 0.09 0.37 -25.45
CA PRO A 174 -1.08 1.22 -25.56
C PRO A 174 -0.56 2.65 -25.71
N LYS A 175 -1.12 3.41 -26.66
CA LYS A 175 -0.82 4.84 -26.79
C LYS A 175 -1.02 5.46 -25.41
N GLN A 176 0.06 5.97 -24.83
CA GLN A 176 -0.05 6.84 -23.67
C GLN A 176 -0.92 8.01 -24.09
N THR A 177 -2.16 8.06 -23.63
CA THR A 177 -2.88 9.32 -23.55
C THR A 177 -2.22 10.07 -22.39
N VAL A 178 -1.10 10.73 -22.69
CA VAL A 178 -0.75 11.95 -21.97
C VAL A 178 -2.01 12.83 -22.07
N PRO A 179 -2.56 13.33 -20.95
CA PRO A 179 -3.54 14.40 -21.04
C PRO A 179 -2.91 15.47 -21.94
N ASP A 180 -3.64 15.86 -22.99
CA ASP A 180 -3.26 16.99 -23.82
C ASP A 180 -3.38 18.25 -22.96
N PHE A 181 -2.34 18.52 -22.18
CA PHE A 181 -2.09 19.87 -21.71
C PHE A 181 -1.70 20.62 -22.96
N GLY A 182 -2.70 21.27 -23.57
CA GLY A 182 -2.57 21.96 -24.84
C GLY A 182 -1.32 22.81 -24.91
N THR A 183 -0.94 23.17 -26.14
CA THR A 183 0.15 24.09 -26.48
C THR A 183 0.40 25.12 -25.37
N LYS A 184 1.67 25.26 -24.98
CA LYS A 184 2.17 26.28 -24.06
C LYS A 184 1.32 27.55 -24.20
N PRO A 185 0.68 28.05 -23.11
CA PRO A 185 -0.24 29.19 -23.21
C PRO A 185 0.46 30.32 -23.95
N GLU A 186 -0.26 31.00 -24.83
CA GLU A 186 0.28 32.17 -25.50
C GLU A 186 0.73 33.18 -24.44
N PRO A 187 1.77 34.01 -24.70
CA PRO A 187 2.32 34.93 -23.71
C PRO A 187 1.26 35.80 -22.99
N ASP A 188 0.14 36.04 -23.66
CA ASP A 188 -0.97 36.88 -23.21
C ASP A 188 -1.94 36.13 -22.25
N GLU A 189 -1.84 34.79 -22.16
CA GLU A 189 -2.60 33.94 -21.24
C GLU A 189 -1.83 33.63 -19.94
N ILE A 190 -0.58 34.10 -19.83
CA ILE A 190 0.22 33.98 -18.62
C ILE A 190 -0.20 35.10 -17.66
N LEU A 191 -0.92 34.75 -16.61
CA LEU A 191 -1.24 35.70 -15.53
C LEU A 191 0.07 36.28 -14.95
N PRO A 192 0.16 37.60 -14.73
CA PRO A 192 1.32 38.21 -14.10
C PRO A 192 1.55 37.58 -12.73
N ASN A 193 2.73 36.99 -12.50
CA ASN A 193 3.19 36.64 -11.16
C ASN A 193 3.67 37.92 -10.47
N GLU A 194 2.73 38.82 -10.14
CA GLU A 194 2.97 39.90 -9.20
C GLU A 194 2.24 39.55 -7.90
N PHE A 195 2.96 38.89 -7.01
CA PHE A 195 2.64 39.01 -5.59
C PHE A 195 3.07 40.42 -5.20
N ALA A 196 2.13 41.28 -4.80
CA ALA A 196 2.46 42.58 -4.24
C ALA A 196 3.39 42.39 -3.04
N ASP A 197 4.58 43.00 -3.09
CA ASP A 197 5.46 43.10 -1.93
C ASP A 197 4.69 43.82 -0.82
N VAL A 198 4.28 43.09 0.21
CA VAL A 198 3.59 43.65 1.37
C VAL A 198 4.65 44.29 2.26
N HIS A 199 5.03 45.53 1.94
CA HIS A 199 5.76 46.43 2.81
C HIS A 199 5.03 47.78 2.85
N GLU A 200 4.06 47.89 3.75
CA GLU A 200 3.62 49.19 4.25
C GLU A 200 3.68 49.17 5.77
N GLU A 201 4.64 49.94 6.30
CA GLU A 201 4.70 50.38 7.68
C GLU A 201 3.53 51.35 7.91
N GLU A 202 2.57 51.00 8.75
CA GLU A 202 1.60 51.98 9.24
C GLU A 202 2.11 52.59 10.55
N GLU A 203 2.55 53.84 10.42
CA GLU A 203 2.90 54.79 11.47
C GLU A 203 1.60 55.19 12.21
N TYR A 204 1.49 54.82 13.49
CA TYR A 204 0.36 55.23 14.34
C TYR A 204 0.53 56.70 14.77
N ASP A 205 -0.26 57.59 14.19
CA ASP A 205 -0.42 58.97 14.68
C ASP A 205 -1.49 59.01 15.78
N VAL A 206 -1.12 59.59 16.93
CA VAL A 206 -1.94 59.70 18.15
C VAL A 206 -2.13 61.18 18.44
N THR A 207 -3.24 61.78 17.98
CA THR A 207 -3.80 63.06 18.49
C THR A 207 -5.29 63.15 18.10
N GLU A 208 -6.21 63.01 19.07
CA GLU A 208 -7.00 64.08 19.76
C GLU A 208 -8.26 64.58 19.04
N ALA A 209 -9.43 64.37 19.68
CA ALA A 209 -10.56 65.30 19.93
C ALA A 209 -11.83 64.45 20.23
N VAL A 210 -12.23 64.22 21.49
CA VAL A 210 -12.90 65.12 22.45
C VAL A 210 -14.37 65.40 22.10
N ASP A 211 -15.24 64.91 23.01
CA ASP A 211 -16.59 65.33 23.43
C ASP A 211 -17.73 65.53 22.40
N ASP A 212 -18.83 64.80 22.61
CA ASP A 212 -20.08 65.46 23.04
C ASP A 212 -20.99 64.50 23.83
N HIS A 213 -21.65 65.06 24.84
CA HIS A 213 -22.44 64.43 25.88
C HIS A 213 -23.96 64.51 25.59
N GLY A 214 -24.72 63.55 26.15
CA GLY A 214 -26.10 63.74 26.63
C GLY A 214 -27.24 63.52 25.61
N GLU A 215 -28.45 63.15 25.99
CA GLU A 215 -29.05 62.78 27.27
C GLU A 215 -30.44 62.16 26.97
N GLU A 216 -30.82 61.21 27.82
CA GLU A 216 -32.15 60.72 28.26
C GLU A 216 -33.45 60.86 27.44
N GLY A 217 -34.20 59.74 27.45
CA GLY A 217 -35.63 59.59 27.20
C GLY A 217 -36.08 58.15 27.46
#